data_AF-A0A183PEW5-F1
#
_entry.id   AF-A0A183PEW5-F1
#
_cell.length_a   1.000
_cell.length_b   1.000
_cell.length_c   1.000
_cell.angle_alpha   90.00
_cell.angle_beta   90.00
_cell.angle_gamma   90.00
#
_symmetry.space_group_name_H-M   'P 1'
#
loop_
_entity.id
_entity.type
_entity.pdbx_description
1 polymer ?
#
loop_
_entity_poly.entity_id
_entity_poly.type
_entity_poly.pdbx_seq_one_letter_code
_entity_poly.pdbx_strand_id
1 'polypeptide(L)'
;MWETGRTNQIVTEMRRRVLMVLGISETYWTQAGQKSVDLGEMLLYCGHEEENAPYTQGVALMLSKEAHGTLIGWESHGYWIIKGSFKTKKGGITMNVNQILCTHQW
;
A
#
# COMPACT_ATOMS: atom_id res chain seq x y z
N MET A 1 -2.77 1.41 -15.74
CA MET A 1 -1.36 1.60 -15.30
C MET A 1 -1.25 2.99 -14.69
N TRP A 2 -1.08 3.10 -13.37
CA TRP A 2 -0.93 4.39 -12.67
C TRP A 2 0.26 5.19 -13.20
N GLU A 3 0.09 6.50 -13.38
CA GLU A 3 1.06 7.39 -14.02
C GLU A 3 2.41 7.36 -13.27
N THR A 4 3.49 7.02 -13.97
CA THR A 4 4.85 6.96 -13.41
C THR A 4 5.23 8.27 -12.69
N GLY A 5 4.84 9.42 -13.26
CA GLY A 5 5.08 10.74 -12.67
C GLY A 5 4.41 10.93 -11.30
N ARG A 6 3.18 10.45 -11.13
CA ARG A 6 2.45 10.51 -9.86
C ARG A 6 3.08 9.61 -8.80
N THR A 7 3.50 8.41 -9.19
CA THR A 7 4.19 7.49 -8.27
C THR A 7 5.49 8.08 -7.74
N ASN A 8 6.29 8.71 -8.61
CA ASN A 8 7.56 9.34 -8.22
C ASN A 8 7.36 10.51 -7.26
N GLN A 9 6.32 11.31 -7.44
CA GLN A 9 5.97 12.40 -6.51
C GLN A 9 5.62 11.86 -5.13
N ILE A 10 4.82 10.79 -5.05
CA ILE A 10 4.43 10.16 -3.79
C ILE A 10 5.66 9.57 -3.07
N VAL A 11 6.55 8.88 -3.79
CA VAL A 11 7.81 8.36 -3.23
C VAL A 11 8.67 9.49 -2.67
N THR A 12 8.78 10.60 -3.40
CA THR A 12 9.54 11.78 -2.97
C THR A 12 8.96 12.36 -1.68
N GLU A 13 7.65 12.53 -1.59
CA GLU A 13 6.99 13.02 -0.38
C GLU A 13 7.07 12.04 0.80
N MET A 14 6.98 10.73 0.56
CA MET A 14 7.23 9.71 1.59
C MET A 14 8.64 9.83 2.16
N ARG A 15 9.66 9.96 1.30
CA ARG A 15 11.06 10.14 1.72
C ARG A 15 11.24 11.45 2.48
N ARG A 16 10.67 12.55 1.98
CA ARG A 16 10.74 13.88 2.62
C ARG A 16 10.11 13.89 4.00
N ARG A 17 8.99 13.20 4.18
CA ARG A 17 8.26 13.10 5.45
C ARG A 17 8.73 11.94 6.33
N VAL A 18 9.70 11.15 5.86
CA VAL A 18 10.23 9.96 6.54
C VAL A 18 9.12 8.99 6.94
N LEU A 19 8.20 8.72 6.00
CA LEU A 19 7.11 7.76 6.21
C LEU A 19 7.58 6.35 5.84
N MET A 20 7.30 5.38 6.71
CA MET A 20 7.54 3.96 6.42
C MET A 20 6.41 3.33 5.62
N VAL A 21 5.18 3.76 5.87
CA VAL A 21 3.98 3.26 5.22
C VAL A 21 3.06 4.43 4.92
N LEU A 22 2.47 4.45 3.72
CA LEU A 22 1.49 5.45 3.29
C LEU A 22 0.29 4.77 2.64
N GLY A 23 -0.91 5.06 3.15
CA GLY A 23 -2.16 4.66 2.50
C GLY A 23 -2.56 5.66 1.42
N ILE A 24 -3.05 5.16 0.29
CA ILE A 24 -3.53 5.92 -0.86
C ILE A 24 -4.91 5.38 -1.20
N SER A 25 -5.93 6.24 -1.20
CA SER A 25 -7.27 5.91 -1.67
C SER A 25 -7.49 6.39 -3.11
N GLU A 26 -8.60 5.97 -3.72
CA GLU A 26 -9.02 6.36 -5.08
C GLU A 26 -7.95 6.07 -6.14
N THR A 27 -7.35 4.91 -6.02
CA THR A 27 -6.38 4.43 -6.99
C THR A 27 -7.13 3.69 -8.09
N TYR A 28 -6.97 4.12 -9.35
CA TYR A 28 -7.60 3.51 -10.54
C TYR A 28 -7.04 2.11 -10.87
N TRP A 29 -6.74 1.31 -9.86
CA TRP A 29 -6.28 -0.06 -10.01
C TRP A 29 -7.48 -0.96 -10.21
N THR A 30 -7.35 -1.87 -11.16
CA THR A 30 -8.24 -3.02 -11.27
C THR A 30 -7.52 -4.23 -10.69
N GLN A 31 -8.23 -5.05 -9.92
CA GLN A 31 -7.70 -6.25 -9.24
C GLN A 31 -6.71 -5.97 -8.10
N ALA A 32 -6.31 -7.05 -7.40
CA ALA A 32 -5.29 -7.02 -6.37
C ALA A 32 -3.91 -7.39 -6.92
N GLY A 33 -2.88 -6.67 -6.49
CA GLY A 33 -1.52 -6.94 -6.92
C GLY A 33 -0.46 -6.15 -6.15
N GLN A 34 0.79 -6.34 -6.57
CA GLN A 34 1.92 -5.62 -6.02
C GLN A 34 2.88 -5.18 -7.12
N LYS A 35 3.53 -4.04 -6.93
CA LYS A 35 4.48 -3.46 -7.89
C LYS A 35 5.68 -2.86 -7.17
N SER A 36 6.88 -3.18 -7.64
CA SER A 36 8.10 -2.46 -7.27
C SER A 36 8.10 -1.10 -7.95
N VAL A 37 8.32 -0.03 -7.18
CA VAL A 37 8.27 1.34 -7.69
C VAL A 37 9.67 1.90 -7.97
N ASP A 38 10.61 1.67 -7.06
CA ASP A 38 12.00 2.18 -7.13
C ASP A 38 12.96 1.18 -6.42
N LEU A 39 14.15 1.64 -6.00
CA LEU A 39 15.26 0.96 -5.30
C LEU A 39 14.94 0.36 -3.90
N GLY A 40 13.69 -0.05 -3.68
CA GLY A 40 13.26 -0.81 -2.51
C GLY A 40 11.81 -0.58 -2.11
N GLU A 41 11.20 0.52 -2.55
CA GLU A 41 9.80 0.83 -2.28
C GLU A 41 8.85 -0.11 -3.04
N MET A 42 7.79 -0.51 -2.36
CA MET A 42 6.78 -1.43 -2.87
C MET A 42 5.39 -0.81 -2.76
N LEU A 43 4.59 -0.97 -3.81
CA LEU A 43 3.17 -0.62 -3.81
C LEU A 43 2.35 -1.90 -3.77
N LEU A 44 1.53 -2.05 -2.73
CA LEU A 44 0.46 -3.04 -2.68
C LEU A 44 -0.83 -2.36 -3.10
N TYR A 45 -1.66 -2.99 -3.91
CA TYR A 45 -2.91 -2.38 -4.34
C TYR A 45 -4.01 -3.43 -4.44
N CYS A 46 -5.24 -2.98 -4.22
CA CYS A 46 -6.43 -3.70 -4.63
C CYS A 46 -7.47 -2.72 -5.15
N GLY A 47 -8.26 -3.19 -6.11
CA GLY A 47 -9.34 -2.42 -6.68
C GLY A 47 -10.32 -3.34 -7.39
N HIS A 48 -11.34 -2.77 -7.98
CA HIS A 48 -12.45 -3.54 -8.55
C HIS A 48 -11.98 -4.38 -9.75
N GLU A 49 -12.53 -5.59 -9.94
CA GLU A 49 -12.14 -6.45 -11.06
C GLU A 49 -12.72 -5.97 -12.39
N GLU A 50 -13.89 -5.33 -12.37
CA GLU A 50 -14.50 -4.75 -13.57
C GLU A 50 -13.77 -3.51 -14.06
N GLU A 51 -13.39 -3.53 -15.34
CA GLU A 51 -12.72 -2.44 -16.06
C GLU A 51 -13.55 -1.14 -16.11
N ASN A 52 -14.87 -1.24 -15.95
CA ASN A 52 -15.83 -0.12 -15.99
C ASN A 52 -16.38 0.28 -14.61
N ALA A 53 -15.82 -0.26 -13.53
CA ALA A 53 -16.24 0.11 -12.18
C ALA A 53 -16.04 1.62 -11.95
N PRO A 54 -16.85 2.26 -11.08
CA PRO A 54 -16.69 3.66 -10.76
C PRO A 54 -15.23 3.96 -10.38
N TYR A 55 -14.65 4.97 -11.01
CA TYR A 55 -13.24 5.38 -10.88
C TYR A 55 -12.81 5.82 -9.46
N THR A 56 -13.68 5.66 -8.47
CA THR A 56 -13.46 5.94 -7.05
C THR A 56 -13.00 4.72 -6.27
N GLN A 57 -12.90 3.56 -6.92
CA GLN A 57 -12.82 2.26 -6.25
C GLN A 57 -11.44 1.61 -6.37
N GLY A 58 -10.59 1.84 -5.37
CA GLY A 58 -9.34 1.13 -5.20
C GLY A 58 -8.45 1.75 -4.15
N VAL A 59 -7.76 0.92 -3.39
CA VAL A 59 -6.82 1.35 -2.35
C VAL A 59 -5.43 0.83 -2.66
N ALA A 60 -4.43 1.58 -2.23
CA ALA A 60 -3.04 1.15 -2.30
C ALA A 60 -2.31 1.48 -1.01
N LEU A 61 -1.31 0.66 -0.69
CA LEU A 61 -0.38 0.84 0.40
C LEU A 61 1.02 0.97 -0.19
N MET A 62 1.65 2.13 -0.01
CA MET A 62 3.03 2.33 -0.40
C MET A 62 3.94 2.09 0.81
N LEU A 63 4.95 1.24 0.61
CA LEU A 63 5.91 0.81 1.61
C LEU A 63 7.28 1.37 1.27
N SER A 64 7.96 1.92 2.28
CA SER A 64 9.39 2.22 2.17
C SER A 64 10.19 0.92 2.02
N LYS A 65 11.45 1.03 1.61
CA LYS A 65 12.37 -0.11 1.55
C LYS A 65 12.45 -0.90 2.86
N GLU A 66 12.43 -0.20 3.99
CA GLU A 66 12.52 -0.82 5.31
C GLU A 66 11.19 -1.49 5.72
N ALA A 67 10.05 -0.86 5.45
CA ALA A 67 8.74 -1.48 5.67
C ALA A 67 8.53 -2.71 4.77
N HIS A 68 8.95 -2.63 3.51
CA HIS A 68 8.93 -3.76 2.59
C HIS A 68 9.78 -4.93 3.12
N GLY A 69 11.00 -4.68 3.58
CA GLY A 69 11.88 -5.72 4.16
C GLY A 69 11.36 -6.34 5.46
N THR A 70 10.36 -5.73 6.11
CA THR A 70 9.72 -6.25 7.32
C THR A 70 8.33 -6.83 7.06
N LEU A 71 7.77 -6.70 5.86
CA LEU A 71 6.47 -7.27 5.50
C LEU A 71 6.55 -8.80 5.55
N ILE A 72 5.69 -9.41 6.37
CA ILE A 72 5.55 -10.87 6.51
C ILE A 72 4.59 -11.41 5.45
N GLY A 73 3.53 -10.65 5.17
CA GLY A 73 2.49 -11.00 4.21
C GLY A 73 1.41 -9.94 4.17
N TRP A 74 0.60 -9.98 3.11
CA TRP A 74 -0.56 -9.11 2.97
C TRP A 74 -1.70 -9.87 2.29
N GLU A 75 -2.92 -9.44 2.59
CA GLU A 75 -4.14 -9.92 1.95
C GLU A 75 -5.01 -8.73 1.55
N SER A 76 -5.76 -8.87 0.46
CA SER A 76 -6.86 -7.97 0.16
C SER A 76 -8.18 -8.61 0.58
N HIS A 77 -9.09 -7.80 1.10
CA HIS A 77 -10.45 -8.24 1.42
C HIS A 77 -11.44 -7.36 0.66
N GLY A 78 -11.81 -7.82 -0.53
CA GLY A 78 -12.50 -6.99 -1.52
C GLY A 78 -11.59 -5.91 -2.10
N TYR A 79 -12.20 -4.90 -2.71
CA TYR A 79 -11.50 -3.85 -3.45
C TYR A 79 -11.13 -2.61 -2.59
N TRP A 80 -11.49 -2.65 -1.30
CA TRP A 80 -11.33 -1.51 -0.38
C TRP A 80 -10.33 -1.73 0.74
N ILE A 81 -10.00 -2.99 1.04
CA ILE A 81 -9.23 -3.32 2.24
C ILE A 81 -7.97 -4.06 1.82
N ILE A 82 -6.83 -3.50 2.22
CA ILE A 82 -5.54 -4.19 2.26
C ILE A 82 -5.19 -4.38 3.72
N LYS A 83 -4.79 -5.59 4.11
CA LYS A 83 -4.17 -5.84 5.40
C LYS A 83 -2.73 -6.26 5.16
N GLY A 84 -1.78 -5.56 5.78
CA GLY A 84 -0.37 -5.94 5.80
C GLY A 84 0.04 -6.34 7.21
N SER A 85 0.83 -7.40 7.33
CA SER A 85 1.47 -7.84 8.57
C SER A 85 2.96 -7.53 8.51
N PHE A 86 3.48 -6.81 9.50
CA PHE A 86 4.89 -6.40 9.53
C PHE A 86 5.60 -6.93 10.77
N LYS A 87 6.84 -7.40 10.57
CA LYS A 87 7.76 -7.80 11.62
C LYS A 87 8.51 -6.58 12.14
N THR A 88 8.11 -6.06 13.29
CA THR A 88 8.87 -4.99 13.95
C THR A 88 9.66 -5.53 15.13
N LYS A 89 10.81 -4.93 15.46
CA LYS A 89 11.58 -5.26 16.68
C LYS A 89 11.57 -4.05 17.59
N LYS A 90 10.88 -4.11 18.72
CA LYS A 90 10.97 -3.08 19.78
C LYS A 90 11.36 -3.78 21.08
N GLY A 91 12.55 -3.46 21.62
CA GLY A 91 13.02 -4.02 22.90
C GLY A 91 13.13 -5.55 22.96
N GLY A 92 13.45 -6.22 21.84
CA GLY A 92 13.53 -7.69 21.78
C GLY A 92 12.19 -8.40 21.54
N ILE A 93 11.07 -7.66 21.49
CA ILE A 93 9.74 -8.20 21.20
C ILE A 93 9.43 -7.98 19.72
N THR A 94 8.98 -9.05 19.05
CA THR A 94 8.42 -8.94 17.70
C THR A 94 6.99 -8.42 17.81
N MET A 95 6.72 -7.18 17.41
CA MET A 95 5.36 -6.64 17.40
C MET A 95 4.80 -6.79 15.98
N ASN A 96 3.79 -7.65 15.83
CA ASN A 96 3.07 -7.83 14.57
C ASN A 96 2.03 -6.70 14.47
N VAL A 97 2.23 -5.75 13.55
CA VAL A 97 1.19 -4.78 13.20
C VAL A 97 0.25 -5.50 12.23
N ASN A 98 -0.92 -5.93 12.72
CA ASN A 98 -1.80 -6.86 12.01
C ASN A 98 -2.81 -6.19 11.07
N GLN A 99 -2.97 -4.87 11.10
CA GLN A 99 -4.00 -4.21 10.30
C GLN A 99 -3.64 -2.74 10.02
N ILE A 100 -3.52 -2.39 8.73
CA ILE A 100 -3.54 -1.01 8.26
C ILE A 100 -4.80 -0.89 7.41
N LEU A 101 -5.88 -0.42 8.01
CA LEU A 101 -7.18 -0.31 7.35
C LEU A 101 -7.28 1.03 6.62
N CYS A 102 -7.37 1.01 5.29
CA CYS A 102 -7.76 2.18 4.52
C CYS A 102 -9.29 2.12 4.32
N THR A 103 -10.08 2.57 5.30
CA THR A 103 -11.53 2.73 5.09
C THR A 103 -11.82 4.06 4.40
N HIS A 104 -12.61 4.05 3.32
CA HIS A 104 -13.57 5.13 3.11
C HIS A 104 -14.86 4.74 3.85
N GLN A 105 -15.20 5.50 4.89
CA GLN A 105 -16.55 5.51 5.45
C GLN A 105 -17.43 6.36 4.52
N TRP A 106 -18.42 5.74 3.90
CA TRP A 106 -19.69 6.37 3.54
C TRP A 106 -20.80 5.34 3.74
#